data_AF-A0A9D2IU84-F1
#
_entry.id   AF-A0A9D2IU84-F1
#
_cell.length_a   1.000
_cell.length_b   1.000
_cell.length_c   1.000
_cell.angle_alpha   90.00
_cell.angle_beta   90.00
_cell.angle_gamma   90.00
#
_symmetry.space_group_name_H-M   'P 1'
#
loop_
_entity.id
_entity.type
_entity.pdbx_description
1 polymer ?
#
loop_
_entity_poly.entity_id
_entity_poly.type
_entity_poly.pdbx_seq_one_letter_code
_entity_poly.pdbx_strand_id
1 'polypeptide(L)' 'MKVKELTAWIENRYPPQAAEDWDNVGLLVGDDESEIHHIFLALDLTEET' A
#
# COMPACT_ATOMS: atom_id res chain seq x y z
N MET A 1 3.73 12.34 -7.19
CA MET A 1 3.30 11.83 -5.89
C MET A 1 4.16 10.64 -5.56
N LYS A 2 4.85 10.67 -4.43
CA LYS A 2 5.69 9.57 -3.98
C LYS A 2 4.87 8.47 -3.30
N VAL A 3 5.39 7.24 -3.29
CA VAL A 3 4.74 6.10 -2.61
C VAL A 3 4.41 6.40 -1.16
N LYS A 4 5.29 7.06 -0.40
CA LYS A 4 5.03 7.50 0.98
C LYS A 4 3.86 8.46 1.13
N GLU A 5 3.59 9.30 0.12
CA GLU A 5 2.48 10.26 0.17
C GLU A 5 1.14 9.54 -0.06
N LEU A 6 1.11 8.57 -0.98
CA LEU A 6 -0.07 7.74 -1.24
C LEU A 6 -0.38 6.84 -0.04
N THR A 7 0.61 6.12 0.48
CA THR A 7 0.43 5.21 1.63
C THR A 7 -0.03 5.98 2.86
N ALA A 8 0.55 7.14 3.17
CA ALA A 8 0.07 8.00 4.26
C ALA A 8 -1.39 8.44 4.07
N TRP A 9 -1.81 8.74 2.83
CA TRP A 9 -3.22 9.08 2.55
C TRP A 9 -4.15 7.87 2.80
N ILE A 10 -3.76 6.67 2.34
CA ILE A 10 -4.52 5.43 2.56
C ILE A 10 -4.62 5.13 4.06
N GLU A 11 -3.50 5.13 4.78
CA GLU A 11 -3.43 4.81 6.20
C GLU A 11 -4.20 5.82 7.07
N ASN A 12 -4.22 7.10 6.69
CA ASN A 12 -5.07 8.07 7.38
C ASN A 12 -6.57 7.76 7.21
N ARG A 13 -6.98 7.16 6.07
CA ARG A 13 -8.37 6.78 5.80
C ARG A 13 -8.73 5.40 6.38
N TYR A 14 -7.76 4.50 6.40
CA TYR A 14 -7.83 3.09 6.80
C TYR A 14 -6.65 2.80 7.75
N PRO A 15 -6.81 3.10 9.05
CA PRO A 15 -5.71 3.05 10.01
C PRO A 15 -5.10 1.64 10.14
N PRO A 16 -3.77 1.48 10.10
CA PRO A 16 -3.13 0.17 10.25
C PRO A 16 -3.38 -0.46 11.62
N GLN A 17 -3.75 0.34 12.64
CA GLN A 17 -4.14 -0.17 13.97
C GLN A 17 -5.47 -0.93 13.97
N ALA A 18 -6.24 -0.87 12.88
CA ALA A 18 -7.43 -1.69 12.70
C ALA A 18 -7.12 -3.10 12.19
N ALA A 19 -5.89 -3.37 11.74
CA ALA A 19 -5.45 -4.69 11.36
C ALA A 19 -5.21 -5.57 12.61
N GLU A 20 -5.42 -6.87 12.48
CA GLU A 20 -5.11 -7.83 13.54
C GLU A 20 -3.59 -7.96 13.72
N ASP A 21 -3.16 -8.46 14.88
CA ASP A 21 -1.74 -8.57 15.25
C ASP A 21 -0.93 -9.51 14.34
N TRP A 22 -1.62 -10.43 13.65
CA TRP A 22 -1.04 -11.38 12.70
C TRP A 22 -1.06 -10.90 11.25
N ASP A 23 -1.66 -9.75 10.95
CA ASP A 23 -1.78 -9.23 9.58
C ASP A 23 -0.45 -8.62 9.09
N ASN A 24 -0.20 -8.66 7.78
CA ASN A 24 1.00 -8.12 7.15
C ASN A 24 0.61 -7.03 6.14
N VAL A 25 0.40 -5.81 6.64
CA VAL A 25 -0.16 -4.67 5.90
C VAL A 25 0.87 -3.56 5.66
N GLY A 26 0.52 -2.60 4.79
CA GLY A 26 1.36 -1.45 4.44
C GLY A 26 2.19 -1.69 3.17
N LEU A 27 3.32 -1.01 3.05
CA LEU A 27 4.26 -1.20 1.93
C LEU A 27 5.12 -2.45 2.18
N LEU A 28 4.77 -3.56 1.52
CA LEU A 28 5.46 -4.85 1.73
C LEU A 28 6.74 -5.01 0.91
N VAL A 29 6.76 -4.47 -0.32
CA VAL A 29 7.91 -4.54 -1.24
C VAL A 29 7.97 -3.26 -2.04
N GLY A 30 9.16 -2.68 -2.19
CA GLY A 30 9.40 -1.49 -3.01
C GLY A 30 10.19 -0.41 -2.28
N ASP A 31 10.13 0.81 -2.82
CA ASP A 31 10.79 2.02 -2.30
C ASP A 31 9.75 3.13 -2.14
N ASP A 32 9.68 3.70 -0.93
CA ASP A 32 8.68 4.70 -0.55
C ASP A 32 8.97 6.09 -1.15
N GLU A 33 10.18 6.33 -1.64
CA GLU A 33 10.57 7.56 -2.33
C GLU A 33 10.30 7.54 -3.84
N SER A 34 9.90 6.39 -4.40
CA SER A 34 9.59 6.22 -5.82
C SER A 34 8.40 7.07 -6.27
N GLU A 35 8.48 7.60 -7.50
CA GLU A 35 7.41 8.40 -8.12
C GLU A 35 6.31 7.49 -8.68
N ILE A 36 5.06 7.77 -8.31
CA ILE A 36 3.89 7.04 -8.80
C ILE A 36 3.29 7.75 -10.01
N HIS A 37 3.00 6.98 -11.05
CA HIS A 37 2.26 7.46 -12.23
C HIS A 37 0.88 6.79 -12.39
N HIS A 38 0.74 5.53 -11.97
CA HIS A 38 -0.48 4.73 -12.13
C HIS A 38 -0.68 3.88 -10.87
N ILE A 39 -1.94 3.59 -10.53
CA ILE A 39 -2.32 2.72 -9.41
C ILE A 39 -3.13 1.56 -9.97
N PHE A 40 -2.78 0.35 -9.54
CA PHE A 40 -3.53 -0.87 -9.80
C PHE A 40 -4.09 -1.39 -8.48
N LEU A 41 -5.37 -1.78 -8.47
CA LEU A 41 -6.06 -2.31 -7.30
C LEU A 41 -6.49 -3.75 -7.58
N ALA A 42 -6.07 -4.68 -6.73
CA ALA A 42 -6.37 -6.10 -6.85
C ALA A 42 -6.76 -6.71 -5.50
N LEU A 43 -7.47 -7.84 -5.55
CA LEU A 43 -7.67 -8.71 -4.38
C LEU A 43 -6.44 -9.60 -4.18
N ASP A 44 -6.00 -10.27 -5.24
CA ASP A 44 -4.81 -11.12 -5.29
C ASP A 44 -3.82 -10.59 -6.33
N LEU A 45 -2.54 -10.47 -5.94
CA LEU A 45 -1.43 -10.15 -6.84
C LEU A 45 -0.83 -11.46 -7.37
N THR A 46 -1.23 -11.85 -8.57
CA THR A 46 -0.76 -13.06 -9.27
C THR A 46 0.05 -12.66 -10.48
N GLU A 47 0.71 -13.61 -11.17
CA GLU A 47 1.46 -13.28 -12.40
C GLU A 47 0.57 -12.78 -13.55
N GLU A 48 -0.73 -13.11 -13.49
CA GLU A 48 -1.72 -12.66 -14.48
C GLU A 48 -2.27 -11.26 -14.17
N THR A 49 -1.93 -10.68 -13.00
CA THR A 49 -2.41 -9.37 -12.54
C THR A 49 -1.30 -8.35 -12.34
#